data_AF-A0A7X7BL84-F1
#
_entry.id   AF-A0A7X7BL84-F1
#
_cell.length_a   1.000
_cell.length_b   1.000
_cell.length_c   1.000
_cell.angle_alpha   90.00
_cell.angle_beta   90.00
_cell.angle_gamma   90.00
#
_symmetry.space_group_name_H-M   'P 1'
#
loop_
_entity.id
_entity.type
_entity.pdbx_description
1 polymer ?
#
loop_
_entity_poly.entity_id
_entity_poly.type
_entity_poly.pdbx_seq_one_letter_code
_entity_poly.pdbx_strand_id
1 'polypeptide(L)' 'MKMITMSESKKSIRLNRYLALCGIGARRKVEEHILAGKVTINGEVVTEPGRQVEGADA' A
#
# COMPACT_ATOMS: atom_id res chain seq x y z
N MET A 1 -30.97 -3.27 -20.91
CA MET A 1 -29.58 -2.76 -20.92
C MET A 1 -28.89 -3.25 -19.64
N LYS A 2 -28.05 -4.29 -19.69
CA LYS A 2 -27.26 -4.74 -18.53
C LYS A 2 -25.87 -4.14 -18.69
N MET A 3 -25.54 -3.13 -17.87
CA MET A 3 -24.16 -2.72 -17.69
C MET A 3 -23.49 -3.78 -16.81
N ILE A 4 -22.75 -4.68 -17.45
CA ILE A 4 -21.86 -5.59 -16.74
C ILE A 4 -20.60 -4.79 -16.48
N THR A 5 -20.52 -4.15 -15.32
CA THR A 5 -19.26 -3.58 -14.86
C THR A 5 -18.40 -4.74 -14.38
N MET A 6 -17.46 -5.16 -15.21
CA MET A 6 -16.36 -6.04 -14.81
C MET A 6 -15.61 -5.34 -13.69
N SER A 7 -15.75 -5.83 -12.45
CA SER A 7 -14.89 -5.44 -11.35
C SER A 7 -13.54 -6.13 -11.54
N GLU A 8 -12.58 -5.40 -12.10
CA GLU A 8 -11.18 -5.83 -12.12
C GLU A 8 -10.74 -6.17 -10.69
N SER A 9 -10.20 -7.36 -10.50
CA SER A 9 -9.68 -7.82 -9.22
C SER A 9 -8.42 -7.03 -8.86
N LYS A 10 -8.59 -5.81 -8.34
CA LYS A 10 -7.50 -4.97 -7.83
C LYS A 10 -6.77 -5.75 -6.75
N LYS A 11 -5.55 -6.18 -7.09
CA LYS A 11 -4.69 -6.96 -6.20
C LYS A 11 -4.11 -5.99 -5.17
N SER A 12 -4.79 -5.85 -4.04
CA SER A 12 -4.32 -5.05 -2.92
C SER A 12 -3.31 -5.86 -2.08
N ILE A 13 -2.15 -5.28 -1.82
CA ILE A 13 -1.11 -5.84 -0.95
C ILE A 13 -0.99 -4.97 0.29
N ARG A 14 -0.76 -5.58 1.46
CA ARG A 14 -0.48 -4.80 2.68
C ARG A 14 0.76 -3.94 2.49
N LEU A 15 0.67 -2.66 2.85
CA LEU A 15 1.77 -1.71 2.76
C LEU A 15 3.04 -2.21 3.45
N ASN A 16 2.92 -2.77 4.66
CA ASN A 16 4.05 -3.35 5.39
C ASN A 16 4.78 -4.45 4.61
N ARG A 17 4.02 -5.24 3.84
CA ARG A 17 4.57 -6.29 2.99
C ARG A 17 5.22 -5.69 1.75
N TYR A 18 4.56 -4.73 1.11
CA TYR A 18 5.09 -4.03 -0.06
C TYR A 18 6.43 -3.34 0.24
N LEU A 19 6.50 -2.52 1.30
CA LEU A 19 7.72 -1.81 1.68
C LEU A 19 8.86 -2.78 2.08
N ALA A 20 8.53 -3.90 2.72
CA ALA A 20 9.51 -4.94 2.99
C ALA A 20 10.02 -5.63 1.70
N LEU A 21 9.16 -5.85 0.70
CA LEU A 21 9.55 -6.39 -0.61
C LEU A 21 10.41 -5.40 -1.41
N CYS A 22 10.13 -4.09 -1.29
CA CYS A 22 10.95 -3.03 -1.86
C CYS A 22 12.31 -2.86 -1.14
N GLY A 23 12.56 -3.58 -0.05
CA GLY A 23 13.81 -3.47 0.71
C GLY A 23 13.93 -2.22 1.57
N ILE A 24 12.84 -1.49 1.82
CA ILE A 24 12.83 -0.28 2.67
C ILE A 24 13.27 -0.61 4.10
N GLY A 25 13.01 -1.84 4.57
CA GLY A 25 13.55 -2.35 5.82
C GLY A 25 12.82 -3.59 6.32
N ALA A 26 13.26 -4.10 7.47
CA ALA A 26 12.53 -5.11 8.21
C ALA A 26 11.14 -4.58 8.62
N ARG A 27 10.16 -5.49 8.85
CA ARG A 27 8.77 -5.12 9.20
C ARG A 27 8.65 -4.01 10.24
N ARG A 28 9.47 -4.05 11.30
CA ARG A 28 9.50 -3.05 12.38
C ARG A 28 9.97 -1.66 11.92
N LYS A 29 11.03 -1.64 11.09
CA LYS A 29 11.58 -0.40 10.51
C LYS A 29 10.52 0.27 9.64
N VAL A 30 9.87 -0.54 8.79
CA VAL A 30 8.78 -0.12 7.92
C VAL A 30 7.60 0.43 8.71
N GLU A 31 7.18 -0.24 9.78
CA GLU A 31 6.14 0.27 10.69
C GLU A 31 6.50 1.64 11.26
N GLU A 32 7.73 1.82 11.72
CA GLU A 32 8.21 3.10 12.24
C GLU A 32 8.19 4.19 11.15
N HIS A 33 8.57 3.87 9.91
CA HIS A 33 8.49 4.81 8.78
C HIS A 33 7.05 5.22 8.46
N ILE A 34 6.10 4.29 8.51
CA ILE A 34 4.68 4.57 8.32
C ILE A 34 4.18 5.45 9.46
N LEU A 35 4.40 5.06 10.72
CA LEU A 35 3.95 5.83 11.89
C LEU A 35 4.57 7.24 11.94
N ALA A 36 5.81 7.38 11.48
CA ALA A 36 6.49 8.67 11.35
C ALA A 36 5.98 9.54 10.18
N GLY A 37 5.02 9.05 9.38
CA GLY A 37 4.48 9.77 8.21
C GLY A 37 5.49 9.92 7.07
N LYS A 38 6.49 9.02 7.00
CA LYS A 38 7.52 9.04 5.95
C LYS A 38 7.13 8.27 4.70
N VAL A 39 5.91 7.73 4.67
CA VAL A 39 5.38 6.97 3.54
C VAL A 39 4.23 7.74 2.92
N THR A 40 4.31 7.94 1.61
CA THR A 40 3.31 8.63 0.81
C THR A 40 2.85 7.70 -0.30
N ILE A 41 1.55 7.54 -0.46
CA ILE A 41 0.94 6.72 -1.52
C ILE A 41 0.04 7.65 -2.32
N ASN A 42 0.27 7.76 -3.63
CA ASN A 42 -0.50 8.63 -4.52
C ASN A 42 -0.63 10.10 -4.03
N GLY A 43 0.41 10.60 -3.36
CA GLY A 43 0.43 11.97 -2.80
C GLY A 43 -0.18 12.11 -1.40
N GLU A 44 -0.78 11.05 -0.85
CA GLU A 44 -1.32 11.06 0.52
C GLU A 44 -0.32 10.47 1.51
N VAL A 45 -0.02 11.19 2.59
CA VAL A 45 0.81 10.66 3.69
C VAL A 45 0.00 9.62 4.46
N VAL A 46 0.57 8.42 4.58
CA VAL A 46 -0.08 7.29 5.24
C VAL A 46 0.64 6.98 6.53
N THR A 47 -0.09 7.04 7.64
CA THR A 47 0.39 6.69 8.98
C THR A 47 -0.22 5.41 9.52
N GLU A 48 -1.06 4.72 8.73
CA GLU A 48 -1.73 3.49 9.11
C GLU A 48 -0.97 2.26 8.59
N PRO A 49 -0.31 1.45 9.45
CA PRO A 49 0.39 0.23 9.01
C PRO A 49 -0.54 -0.86 8.45
N GLY A 50 -1.85 -0.71 8.67
CA GLY A 50 -2.89 -1.56 8.09
C GLY A 50 -3.27 -1.22 6.66
N ARG A 51 -2.79 -0.09 6.11
CA ARG A 51 -3.20 0.36 4.77
C ARG A 51 -2.78 -0.65 3.70
N GLN A 52 -3.66 -0.86 2.73
CA GLN A 52 -3.39 -1.69 1.56
C GLN A 52 -3.03 -0.78 0.39
N VAL A 53 -2.02 -1.18 -0.38
CA VAL A 53 -1.65 -0.52 -1.64
C VAL A 53 -2.05 -1.40 -2.80
N GLU A 54 -2.52 -0.78 -3.86
CA GLU A 54 -2.90 -1.48 -5.08
C GLU A 54 -1.65 -1.61 -5.95
N GLY A 55 -1.36 -2.82 -6.44
CA GLY A 55 -0.16 -3.06 -7.25
C GLY A 55 -0.15 -2.40 -8.63
N ALA A 56 -1.06 -1.47 -8.91
CA ALA A 56 -1.15 -0.71 -10.16
C ALA A 56 -0.39 0.63 -10.09
N ASP A 57 0.05 1.05 -8.90
CA ASP A 57 0.84 2.26 -8.73
C ASP A 57 2.34 1.89 -8.79
N ALA A 58 2.86 1.76 -10.01
CA ALA A 58 4.29 1.60 -10.30
C ALA A 58 4.80 2.81 -11.08
#